data_AF-A0A061SXF8-F1
#
_entry.id   AF-A0A061SXF8-F1
#
_cell.length_a   1.000
_cell.length_b   1.000
_cell.length_c   1.000
_cell.angle_alpha   90.00
_cell.angle_beta   90.00
_cell.angle_gamma   90.00
#
_symmetry.space_group_name_H-M   'P 1'
#
loop_
_entity.id
_entity.type
_entity.pdbx_description
1 polymer ?
#
loop_
_entity_poly.entity_id
_entity_poly.type
_entity_poly.pdbx_seq_one_letter_code
_entity_poly.pdbx_strand_id
1 'polypeptide(L)'
;MHYLLRTALCLPLIAVAACDELAVANDPAALADLRAGKSCVAAVNKQVGGGATLNTTLPIVEINQYVVDVPNANSWTCYTNDSGRAQELIELKPR
;
A
#
# COMPACT_ATOMS: atom_id res chain seq x y z
N MET A 1 17.34 35.44 -23.13
CA MET A 1 16.68 34.14 -22.98
C MET A 1 17.18 33.50 -21.68
N HIS A 2 16.43 33.60 -20.58
CA HIS A 2 16.82 33.09 -19.26
C HIS A 2 15.65 32.36 -18.56
N TYR A 3 14.81 31.65 -19.32
CA TYR A 3 13.57 31.06 -18.80
C TYR A 3 13.58 29.52 -18.70
N LEU A 4 14.73 28.86 -18.83
CA LEU A 4 14.80 27.39 -18.83
C LEU A 4 15.54 26.76 -17.63
N LEU A 5 16.09 27.56 -16.70
CA LEU A 5 16.88 27.01 -15.58
C LEU A 5 16.05 26.54 -14.37
N ARG A 6 14.73 26.79 -14.33
CA ARG A 6 13.89 26.56 -13.14
C ARG A 6 13.16 25.21 -13.11
N THR A 7 13.18 24.43 -14.18
CA THR A 7 12.43 23.16 -14.28
C THR A 7 13.18 21.91 -13.83
N ALA A 8 14.45 22.02 -13.42
CA ALA A 8 15.26 20.84 -13.05
C ALA A 8 15.13 20.39 -11.58
N LEU A 9 14.47 21.16 -10.70
CA LEU A 9 14.48 20.91 -9.25
C LEU A 9 13.35 20.02 -8.72
N CYS A 10 12.37 19.63 -9.55
CA CYS A 10 11.26 18.78 -9.11
C CYS A 10 11.44 17.28 -9.41
N LEU A 11 12.49 16.87 -10.14
CA LEU A 11 12.74 15.46 -10.47
C LEU A 11 13.17 14.54 -9.29
N PRO A 12 13.82 14.99 -8.20
CA PRO A 12 14.34 14.03 -7.21
C PRO A 12 13.25 13.46 -6.28
N LEU A 13 12.03 14.02 -6.27
CA LEU A 13 10.97 13.58 -5.37
C LEU A 13 10.20 12.36 -5.86
N ILE A 14 10.25 12.05 -7.16
CA ILE A 14 9.57 10.86 -7.71
C ILE A 14 10.37 9.58 -7.43
N ALA A 15 11.69 9.70 -7.23
CA ALA A 15 12.58 8.55 -7.03
C ALA A 15 12.35 7.82 -5.70
N VAL A 16 11.94 8.52 -4.63
CA VAL A 16 11.80 7.93 -3.29
C VAL A 16 10.60 6.99 -3.13
N ALA A 17 9.51 7.20 -3.86
CA ALA A 17 8.32 6.35 -3.75
C ALA A 17 8.47 4.96 -4.40
N ALA A 18 9.47 4.80 -5.27
CA ALA A 18 9.76 3.54 -5.98
C ALA A 18 10.86 2.71 -5.30
N CYS A 19 11.56 3.25 -4.28
CA CYS A 19 12.68 2.58 -3.65
C CYS A 19 12.29 1.22 -3.04
N ASP A 20 11.09 1.11 -2.47
CA ASP A 20 10.63 -0.16 -1.91
C ASP A 20 10.44 -1.24 -2.99
N GLU A 21 9.92 -0.87 -4.16
CA GLU A 21 9.75 -1.79 -5.27
C GLU A 21 11.10 -2.21 -5.86
N LEU A 22 12.07 -1.29 -5.91
CA LEU A 22 13.45 -1.58 -6.31
C LEU A 22 14.15 -2.54 -5.35
N ALA A 23 13.91 -2.42 -4.04
CA ALA A 23 14.50 -3.30 -3.03
C ALA A 23 14.09 -4.77 -3.20
N VAL A 24 12.89 -5.03 -3.75
CA VAL A 24 12.36 -6.38 -4.01
C VAL A 24 12.25 -6.70 -5.50
N ALA A 25 12.84 -5.89 -6.39
CA ALA A 25 12.63 -6.01 -7.84
C ALA A 25 13.08 -7.36 -8.43
N ASN A 26 14.01 -8.04 -7.77
CA ASN A 26 14.53 -9.35 -8.19
C ASN A 26 13.68 -10.53 -7.69
N ASP A 27 12.68 -10.28 -6.84
CA ASP A 27 11.74 -11.27 -6.33
C ASP A 27 10.30 -10.90 -6.78
N PRO A 28 9.80 -11.54 -7.85
CA PRO A 28 8.47 -11.24 -8.38
C PRO A 28 7.33 -11.47 -7.38
N ALA A 29 7.48 -12.42 -6.45
CA ALA A 29 6.47 -12.71 -5.44
C ALA A 29 6.45 -11.60 -4.38
N ALA A 30 7.62 -11.24 -3.84
CA ALA A 30 7.74 -10.15 -2.88
C ALA A 30 7.28 -8.80 -3.48
N LEU A 31 7.54 -8.56 -4.77
CA LEU A 31 7.06 -7.37 -5.46
C LEU A 31 5.53 -7.35 -5.61
N ALA A 32 4.92 -8.49 -5.89
CA ALA A 32 3.46 -8.62 -5.97
C ALA A 32 2.81 -8.36 -4.60
N ASP A 33 3.36 -8.95 -3.54
CA ASP A 33 2.88 -8.75 -2.16
C ASP A 33 3.00 -7.29 -1.70
N LEU A 34 4.12 -6.63 -2.02
CA LEU A 34 4.31 -5.21 -1.74
C LEU A 34 3.25 -4.35 -2.43
N ARG A 35 2.96 -4.63 -3.70
CA ARG A 35 1.93 -3.90 -4.46
C ARG A 35 0.53 -4.17 -3.93
N ALA A 36 0.24 -5.40 -3.53
CA ALA A 36 -1.02 -5.78 -2.91
C ALA A 36 -1.24 -5.05 -1.58
N GLY A 37 -0.24 -5.04 -0.71
CA GLY A 37 -0.27 -4.26 0.53
C GLY A 37 -0.50 -2.76 0.29
N LYS A 38 0.20 -2.16 -0.67
CA LYS A 38 -0.02 -0.76 -1.09
C LYS A 38 -1.45 -0.54 -1.61
N SER A 39 -1.99 -1.48 -2.39
CA SER A 39 -3.36 -1.42 -2.91
C SER A 39 -4.40 -1.44 -1.79
N CYS A 40 -4.24 -2.34 -0.81
CA CYS A 40 -5.13 -2.46 0.34
C CYS A 40 -5.10 -1.22 1.24
N VAL A 41 -3.91 -0.70 1.56
CA VAL A 41 -3.77 0.55 2.32
C VAL A 41 -4.45 1.71 1.59
N ALA A 42 -4.25 1.83 0.27
CA ALA A 42 -4.91 2.86 -0.52
C ALA A 42 -6.44 2.70 -0.54
N ALA A 43 -6.94 1.46 -0.59
CA ALA A 43 -8.36 1.17 -0.58
C ALA A 43 -9.02 1.52 0.76
N VAL A 44 -8.39 1.17 1.89
CA VAL A 44 -8.88 1.53 3.22
C VAL A 44 -8.80 3.04 3.45
N ASN A 45 -7.71 3.69 3.04
CA ASN A 45 -7.58 5.15 3.14
C ASN A 45 -8.70 5.90 2.41
N LYS A 46 -9.22 5.36 1.30
CA LYS A 46 -10.40 5.93 0.61
C LYS A 46 -11.68 5.81 1.43
N GLN A 47 -11.79 4.82 2.31
CA GLN A 47 -12.95 4.65 3.20
C GLN A 47 -12.86 5.55 4.43
N VAL A 48 -11.67 5.64 5.04
CA VAL A 48 -11.50 6.26 6.37
C VAL A 48 -10.89 7.66 6.34
N GLY A 49 -10.45 8.14 5.18
CA GLY A 49 -9.90 9.49 5.01
C GLY A 49 -8.39 9.63 5.25
N GLY A 50 -7.67 8.52 5.46
CA GLY A 50 -6.21 8.51 5.56
C GLY A 50 -5.66 7.84 6.81
N GLY A 51 -4.33 7.76 6.90
CA GLY A 51 -3.61 7.25 8.08
C GLY A 51 -3.57 5.73 8.24
N ALA A 52 -4.14 4.96 7.31
CA ALA A 52 -4.12 3.51 7.35
C ALA A 52 -2.72 2.95 7.08
N THR A 53 -2.35 1.87 7.77
CA THR A 53 -1.06 1.19 7.62
C THR A 53 -1.24 -0.32 7.58
N LEU A 54 -0.38 -1.01 6.83
CA LEU A 54 -0.42 -2.48 6.81
C LEU A 54 -0.02 -3.03 8.18
N ASN A 55 -0.81 -3.96 8.70
CA ASN A 55 -0.49 -4.71 9.91
C ASN A 55 0.39 -5.91 9.53
N THR A 56 1.62 -5.93 10.02
CA THR A 56 2.60 -7.01 9.79
C THR A 56 2.77 -7.94 10.99
N THR A 57 1.97 -7.73 12.04
CA THR A 57 2.05 -8.48 13.31
C THR A 57 1.01 -9.60 13.38
N LEU A 58 -0.18 -9.36 12.82
CA LEU A 58 -1.22 -10.38 12.75
C LEU A 58 -0.85 -11.43 11.69
N PRO A 59 -0.85 -12.73 12.06
CA PRO A 59 -0.54 -13.77 11.10
C PRO A 59 -1.66 -13.86 10.08
N ILE A 60 -1.27 -13.83 8.81
CA ILE A 60 -2.17 -14.02 7.67
C ILE A 60 -2.05 -15.47 7.22
N VAL A 61 -3.19 -16.14 7.11
CA VAL A 61 -3.27 -17.58 6.78
C VAL A 61 -3.75 -17.84 5.35
N GLU A 62 -4.36 -16.84 4.70
CA GLU A 62 -4.86 -16.93 3.33
C GLU A 62 -4.01 -16.12 2.34
N ILE A 63 -3.85 -16.64 1.13
CA ILE A 63 -3.22 -15.91 0.03
C ILE A 63 -4.08 -14.69 -0.30
N ASN A 64 -3.45 -13.58 -0.69
CA ASN A 64 -4.11 -12.34 -1.06
C ASN A 64 -4.94 -11.67 0.06
N GLN A 65 -4.76 -12.09 1.31
CA GLN A 65 -5.37 -11.46 2.47
C GLN A 65 -4.37 -10.49 3.12
N TYR A 66 -4.85 -9.33 3.55
CA TYR A 66 -4.05 -8.28 4.18
C TYR A 66 -4.84 -7.65 5.33
N VAL A 67 -4.20 -7.46 6.50
CA VAL A 67 -4.80 -6.68 7.58
C VAL A 67 -4.25 -5.26 7.55
N VAL A 68 -5.14 -4.28 7.64
CA VAL A 68 -4.81 -2.86 7.59
C VAL A 68 -5.34 -2.20 8.85
N ASP A 69 -4.44 -1.59 9.62
CA ASP A 69 -4.78 -0.84 10.83
C ASP A 69 -5.15 0.60 10.48
N VAL A 70 -6.08 1.15 11.25
CA VAL A 70 -6.49 2.56 11.16
C VAL A 70 -6.36 3.19 12.54
N PRO A 71 -5.68 4.35 12.68
CA PRO A 71 -5.53 5.01 13.97
C PRO A 71 -6.88 5.33 14.62
N ASN A 72 -7.06 4.91 15.88
CA ASN A 72 -8.28 5.13 16.68
C ASN A 72 -9.56 4.55 16.07
N ALA A 73 -9.46 3.57 15.17
CA ALA A 73 -10.59 2.90 14.56
C ALA A 73 -10.34 1.39 14.46
N ASN A 74 -11.34 0.66 13.98
CA ASN A 74 -11.21 -0.76 13.73
C ASN A 74 -10.24 -1.03 12.58
N SER A 75 -9.49 -2.11 12.68
CA SER A 75 -8.69 -2.63 11.57
C SER A 75 -9.60 -3.23 10.49
N TRP A 76 -9.03 -3.44 9.31
CA TRP A 76 -9.74 -3.94 8.14
C TRP A 76 -9.01 -5.15 7.57
N THR A 77 -9.76 -6.18 7.19
CA THR A 77 -9.27 -7.22 6.31
C THR A 77 -9.51 -6.79 4.87
N CYS A 78 -8.48 -6.85 4.05
CA CYS A 78 -8.52 -6.57 2.63
C CYS A 78 -8.15 -7.83 1.85
N TYR A 79 -8.93 -8.15 0.82
CA TYR A 79 -8.63 -9.23 -0.11
C TYR A 79 -8.26 -8.66 -1.48
N THR A 80 -7.20 -9.20 -2.08
CA THR A 80 -6.77 -8.86 -3.44
C THR A 80 -7.06 -9.97 -4.43
N ASN A 81 -7.07 -9.64 -5.71
CA ASN A 81 -6.95 -10.65 -6.76
C ASN A 81 -5.49 -11.05 -7.00
N ASP A 82 -5.27 -11.96 -7.95
CA ASP A 82 -3.94 -12.45 -8.36
C ASP A 82 -3.03 -11.36 -8.94
N SER A 83 -3.59 -10.21 -9.33
CA SER A 83 -2.81 -9.05 -9.78
C SER A 83 -2.43 -8.09 -8.63
N GLY A 84 -2.76 -8.44 -7.38
CA GLY A 84 -2.53 -7.60 -6.21
C GLY A 84 -3.46 -6.38 -6.11
N ARG A 85 -4.59 -6.38 -6.81
CA ARG A 85 -5.58 -5.30 -6.71
C ARG A 85 -6.60 -5.62 -5.64
N ALA A 86 -6.83 -4.69 -4.70
CA ALA A 86 -7.89 -4.80 -3.70
C ALA A 86 -9.27 -4.96 -4.35
N GLN A 87 -10.03 -5.95 -3.87
CA GLN A 87 -11.37 -6.29 -4.35
C GLN A 87 -12.42 -6.23 -3.25
N GLU A 88 -12.07 -6.65 -2.03
CA GLU A 88 -12.99 -6.69 -0.90
C GLU A 88 -12.35 -6.10 0.35
N LEU A 89 -13.16 -5.38 1.14
CA LEU A 89 -12.77 -4.76 2.40
C LEU A 89 -13.81 -5.13 3.47
N ILE A 90 -13.35 -5.73 4.56
CA ILE A 90 -14.19 -6.14 5.70
C ILE A 90 -13.65 -5.46 6.96
N GLU A 91 -14.47 -4.65 7.60
CA GLU A 91 -14.11 -4.03 8.89
C GLU A 91 -14.11 -5.09 10.00
N LEU A 92 -13.02 -5.17 10.75
CA LEU A 92 -12.86 -6.07 11.88
C LEU A 92 -13.47 -5.44 13.13
N LYS A 93 -14.74 -5.75 13.41
CA LYS A 93 -15.40 -5.28 14.63
C LYS A 93 -14.93 -6.10 15.84
N PRO A 94 -14.48 -5.47 16.94
CA PRO A 94 -14.30 -6.18 18.19
C PRO A 94 -15.64 -6.78 18.63
N ARG A 95 -15.60 -8.04 19.07
CA ARG A 95 -16.78 -8.74 19.60
C ARG A 95 -17.24 -8.16 20.91
#